data_AF-A0A959X642-F1
#
_entry.id   AF-A0A959X642-F1
#
_cell.length_a   1.000
_cell.length_b   1.000
_cell.length_c   1.000
_cell.angle_alpha   90.00
_cell.angle_beta   90.00
_cell.angle_gamma   90.00
#
_symmetry.space_group_name_H-M   'P 1'
#
loop_
_entity.id
_entity.type
_entity.pdbx_description
1 polymer ?
#
loop_
_entity_poly.entity_id
_entity_poly.type
_entity_poly.pdbx_seq_one_letter_code
_entity_poly.pdbx_strand_id
1 'polypeptide(L)'
;EIADKLVADTQTLYDRTRDMTFSASDIANGAKGLLDEVATGKVTGEEEYWSRTDLWDFQANVDGARVAWEGLRPLLQRKDKALDEQIATAFTDLQTLLDAQRKGDGFATYDELSEDQVKELSDAVNALSEPLSKIAGVILA
;
A
#
# COMPACT_ATOMS: atom_id res chain seq x y z
N GLU A 1 -7.42 -29.72 6.39
CA GLU A 1 -7.29 -29.59 4.92
C GLU A 1 -7.02 -28.16 4.46
N ILE A 2 -7.96 -27.19 4.54
CA ILE A 2 -7.70 -25.80 4.08
C ILE A 2 -6.62 -25.10 4.92
N ALA A 3 -6.71 -25.18 6.25
CA ALA A 3 -5.72 -24.56 7.14
C ALA A 3 -4.31 -25.13 6.94
N ASP A 4 -4.19 -26.46 6.85
CA ASP A 4 -2.90 -27.12 6.60
C ASP A 4 -2.32 -26.71 5.24
N LYS A 5 -3.18 -26.58 4.22
CA LYS A 5 -2.78 -26.10 2.90
C LYS A 5 -2.27 -24.65 2.94
N LEU A 6 -2.94 -23.76 3.68
CA LEU A 6 -2.48 -22.37 3.84
C LEU A 6 -1.09 -22.31 4.49
N VAL A 7 -0.84 -23.12 5.53
CA VAL A 7 0.49 -23.21 6.16
C VAL A 7 1.54 -23.73 5.18
N ALA A 8 1.22 -24.77 4.40
CA ALA A 8 2.13 -25.31 3.41
C ALA A 8 2.43 -24.33 2.26
N ASP A 9 1.42 -23.62 1.78
CA ASP A 9 1.55 -22.66 0.68
C ASP A 9 2.32 -21.41 1.14
N THR A 10 2.12 -20.94 2.38
CA THR A 10 2.90 -19.83 2.96
C THR A 10 4.36 -20.20 3.23
N GLN A 11 4.65 -21.45 3.65
CA GLN A 11 6.03 -21.94 3.71
C GLN A 11 6.67 -22.00 2.32
N THR A 12 5.93 -22.46 1.32
CA THR A 12 6.42 -22.49 -0.08
C THR A 12 6.74 -21.08 -0.59
N LEU A 13 5.90 -20.09 -0.27
CA LEU A 13 6.16 -18.69 -0.60
C LEU A 13 7.42 -18.17 0.12
N TYR A 14 7.57 -18.48 1.41
CA TYR A 14 8.76 -18.12 2.19
C TYR A 14 10.03 -18.67 1.52
N ASP A 15 10.06 -19.95 1.18
CA ASP A 15 11.25 -20.59 0.62
C ASP A 15 11.62 -19.99 -0.74
N ARG A 16 10.62 -19.74 -1.60
CA ARG A 16 10.83 -19.19 -2.96
C ARG A 16 11.35 -17.76 -2.95
N THR A 17 10.94 -16.95 -1.98
CA THR A 17 11.28 -15.51 -1.95
C THR A 17 12.73 -15.25 -1.50
N ARG A 18 13.46 -16.25 -1.01
CA ARG A 18 14.86 -16.09 -0.54
C ARG A 18 15.86 -15.82 -1.65
N ASP A 19 15.63 -16.41 -2.82
CA ASP A 19 16.55 -16.33 -3.95
C ASP A 19 16.06 -15.39 -5.06
N MET A 20 14.99 -14.64 -4.80
CA MET A 20 14.46 -13.67 -5.76
C MET A 20 15.28 -12.39 -5.77
N THR A 21 15.56 -11.89 -6.96
CA THR A 21 16.19 -10.59 -7.18
C THR A 21 15.19 -9.66 -7.85
N PHE A 22 15.11 -8.42 -7.37
CA PHE A 22 14.23 -7.40 -7.93
C PHE A 22 15.05 -6.22 -8.42
N SER A 23 14.71 -5.73 -9.60
CA SER A 23 15.23 -4.45 -10.09
C SER A 23 14.55 -3.27 -9.38
N ALA A 24 15.15 -2.08 -9.47
CA ALA A 24 14.52 -0.86 -8.95
C ALA A 24 13.15 -0.58 -9.61
N SER A 25 13.00 -0.91 -10.89
CA SER A 25 11.71 -0.82 -11.60
C SER A 25 10.69 -1.83 -11.10
N ASP A 26 11.10 -3.06 -10.75
CA ASP A 26 10.18 -4.05 -10.18
C ASP A 26 9.62 -3.55 -8.84
N ILE A 27 10.49 -3.01 -7.98
CA ILE A 27 10.08 -2.43 -6.69
C ILE A 27 9.15 -1.23 -6.88
N ALA A 28 9.47 -0.31 -7.79
CA ALA A 28 8.63 0.85 -8.07
C ALA A 28 7.24 0.46 -8.59
N ASN A 29 7.19 -0.50 -9.53
CA ASN A 29 5.93 -1.02 -10.06
C ASN A 29 5.14 -1.82 -9.02
N GLY A 30 5.82 -2.56 -8.15
CA GLY A 30 5.19 -3.26 -7.02
C GLY A 30 4.52 -2.28 -6.05
N ALA A 31 5.20 -1.18 -5.70
CA ALA A 31 4.63 -0.12 -4.86
C ALA A 31 3.35 0.47 -5.48
N LYS A 32 3.38 0.74 -6.79
CA LYS A 32 2.18 1.20 -7.52
C LYS A 32 1.08 0.14 -7.48
N GLY A 33 1.40 -1.13 -7.72
CA GLY A 33 0.43 -2.22 -7.71
C GLY A 33 -0.31 -2.36 -6.39
N LEU A 34 0.40 -2.22 -5.26
CA LEU A 34 -0.22 -2.23 -3.92
C LEU A 34 -1.26 -1.12 -3.76
N LEU A 35 -1.01 0.08 -4.29
CA LEU A 35 -1.97 1.20 -4.22
C LEU A 35 -3.12 1.03 -5.23
N ASP A 36 -2.88 0.44 -6.40
CA ASP A 36 -3.94 0.11 -7.35
C ASP A 36 -4.94 -0.90 -6.74
N GLU A 37 -4.45 -1.90 -6.00
CA GLU A 37 -5.30 -2.85 -5.26
C GLU A 37 -6.14 -2.14 -4.17
N VAL A 38 -5.53 -1.21 -3.44
CA VAL A 38 -6.26 -0.42 -2.44
C VAL A 38 -7.39 0.37 -3.09
N ALA A 39 -7.08 1.06 -4.21
CA ALA A 39 -8.03 1.92 -4.90
C ALA A 39 -9.21 1.15 -5.52
N THR A 40 -9.01 -0.11 -5.89
CA THR A 40 -9.99 -0.88 -6.66
C THR A 40 -10.87 -1.81 -5.82
N GLY A 41 -10.42 -2.26 -4.65
CA GLY A 41 -11.18 -3.20 -3.82
C GLY A 41 -11.18 -2.92 -2.32
N LYS A 42 -10.02 -2.59 -1.73
CA LYS A 42 -9.93 -2.41 -0.26
C LYS A 42 -10.63 -1.17 0.22
N VAL A 43 -10.53 -0.07 -0.54
CA VAL A 43 -11.18 1.19 -0.18
C VAL A 43 -12.70 1.13 -0.27
N THR A 44 -13.27 0.16 -0.99
CA THR A 44 -14.73 -0.05 -1.08
C THR A 44 -15.23 -1.13 -0.11
N GLY A 45 -14.33 -1.82 0.59
CA GLY A 45 -14.67 -2.84 1.57
C GLY A 45 -15.16 -4.15 0.94
N GLU A 46 -14.70 -4.47 -0.27
CA GLU A 46 -15.13 -5.65 -1.03
C GLU A 46 -14.26 -6.90 -0.76
N GLU A 47 -13.06 -6.73 -0.19
CA GLU A 47 -12.09 -7.82 -0.02
C GLU A 47 -12.48 -8.74 1.14
N GLU A 48 -12.81 -8.14 2.28
CA GLU A 48 -13.11 -8.85 3.52
C GLU A 48 -14.61 -8.87 3.80
N TYR A 49 -15.38 -9.52 2.92
CA TYR A 49 -16.85 -9.52 2.96
C TYR A 49 -17.43 -9.98 4.31
N TRP A 50 -16.81 -10.98 4.94
CA TRP A 50 -17.33 -11.58 6.18
C TRP A 50 -16.75 -10.95 7.45
N SER A 51 -15.44 -10.68 7.47
CA SER A 51 -14.71 -10.21 8.66
C SER A 51 -14.75 -8.69 8.80
N ARG A 52 -14.94 -7.96 7.69
CA ARG A 52 -14.94 -6.49 7.59
C ARG A 52 -13.62 -5.87 8.07
N THR A 53 -12.50 -6.58 7.89
CA THR A 53 -11.15 -6.15 8.30
C THR A 53 -10.36 -5.46 7.18
N ASP A 54 -11.02 -4.89 6.18
CA ASP A 54 -10.37 -4.29 5.00
C ASP A 54 -9.35 -3.19 5.35
N LEU A 55 -9.53 -2.47 6.46
CA LEU A 55 -8.58 -1.44 6.91
C LEU A 55 -7.21 -2.00 7.35
N TRP A 56 -7.14 -3.26 7.77
CA TRP A 56 -5.87 -3.92 8.05
C TRP A 56 -5.10 -4.21 6.76
N ASP A 57 -5.80 -4.70 5.74
CA ASP A 57 -5.21 -4.98 4.42
C ASP A 57 -4.85 -3.69 3.68
N PHE A 58 -5.66 -2.64 3.86
CA PHE A 58 -5.35 -1.30 3.39
C PHE A 58 -4.05 -0.80 4.01
N GLN A 59 -3.95 -0.79 5.35
CA GLN A 59 -2.74 -0.35 6.05
C GLN A 59 -1.52 -1.16 5.60
N ALA A 60 -1.64 -2.48 5.47
CA ALA A 60 -0.55 -3.35 5.03
C ALA A 60 -0.07 -3.02 3.61
N ASN A 61 -0.97 -2.73 2.66
CA ASN A 61 -0.59 -2.29 1.31
C ASN A 61 0.10 -0.92 1.32
N VAL A 62 -0.40 0.03 2.12
CA VAL A 62 0.22 1.35 2.28
C VAL A 62 1.63 1.23 2.87
N ASP A 63 1.81 0.39 3.89
CA ASP A 63 3.12 0.15 4.51
C ASP A 63 4.10 -0.53 3.54
N GLY A 64 3.64 -1.54 2.79
CA GLY A 64 4.45 -2.19 1.77
C GLY A 64 4.92 -1.22 0.68
N ALA A 65 4.00 -0.36 0.20
CA ALA A 65 4.35 0.66 -0.79
C ALA A 65 5.29 1.73 -0.23
N ARG A 66 5.12 2.12 1.04
CA ARG A 66 6.02 3.06 1.73
C ARG A 66 7.43 2.49 1.83
N VAL A 67 7.59 1.23 2.25
CA VAL A 67 8.90 0.55 2.32
C VAL A 67 9.57 0.50 0.94
N ALA A 68 8.81 0.18 -0.10
CA ALA A 68 9.30 0.16 -1.47
C ALA A 68 9.78 1.55 -1.93
N TRP A 69 9.00 2.61 -1.67
CA TRP A 69 9.40 3.98 -1.95
C TRP A 69 10.66 4.37 -1.14
N GLU A 70 10.68 4.10 0.17
CA GLU A 70 11.80 4.38 1.07
C GLU A 70 13.12 3.77 0.58
N GLY A 71 13.09 2.53 0.12
CA GLY A 71 14.24 1.85 -0.48
C GLY A 71 14.76 2.53 -1.76
N LEU A 72 13.89 3.24 -2.49
CA LEU A 72 14.23 3.94 -3.74
C LEU A 72 14.58 5.42 -3.55
N ARG A 73 14.33 6.00 -2.36
CA ARG A 73 14.58 7.42 -2.08
C ARG A 73 15.99 7.91 -2.42
N PRO A 74 17.09 7.17 -2.15
CA PRO A 74 18.42 7.64 -2.50
C PRO A 74 18.61 7.87 -4.01
N LEU A 75 17.93 7.08 -4.85
CA LEU A 75 17.94 7.26 -6.30
C LEU A 75 17.01 8.40 -6.71
N LEU A 76 15.81 8.42 -6.14
CA LEU A 76 14.79 9.42 -6.44
C LEU A 76 15.27 10.83 -6.06
N GLN A 77 15.81 11.04 -4.87
CA GLN A 77 16.29 12.35 -4.42
C GLN A 77 17.44 12.91 -5.28
N ARG A 78 18.24 12.06 -5.91
CA ARG A 78 19.29 12.49 -6.85
C ARG A 78 18.75 12.97 -8.18
N LYS A 79 17.59 12.43 -8.60
CA LYS A 79 16.99 12.70 -9.91
C LYS A 79 15.85 13.71 -9.85
N ASP A 80 14.99 13.59 -8.85
CA ASP A 80 13.83 14.43 -8.61
C ASP A 80 13.49 14.48 -7.11
N LYS A 81 14.09 15.44 -6.41
CA LYS A 81 13.82 15.68 -4.99
C LYS A 81 12.39 16.17 -4.73
N ALA A 82 11.81 16.92 -5.67
CA ALA A 82 10.47 17.45 -5.50
C ALA A 82 9.43 16.30 -5.53
N LEU A 83 9.63 15.31 -6.40
CA LEU A 83 8.80 14.12 -6.42
C LEU A 83 8.93 13.29 -5.12
N ASP A 84 10.15 13.14 -4.57
CA ASP A 84 10.35 12.50 -3.25
C ASP A 84 9.54 13.20 -2.14
N GLU A 85 9.61 14.52 -2.08
CA GLU A 85 8.88 15.31 -1.07
C GLU A 85 7.36 15.25 -1.27
N GLN A 86 6.90 15.24 -2.51
CA GLN A 86 5.48 15.08 -2.83
C GLN A 86 4.95 13.72 -2.35
N ILE A 87 5.68 12.63 -2.62
CA ILE A 87 5.30 11.28 -2.19
C ILE A 87 5.29 11.17 -0.67
N ALA A 88 6.32 11.73 0.00
CA ALA A 88 6.40 11.76 1.46
C ALA A 88 5.16 12.44 2.10
N THR A 89 4.73 13.56 1.52
CA THR A 89 3.55 14.31 1.97
C THR A 89 2.29 13.48 1.78
N ALA A 90 2.06 12.92 0.58
CA ALA A 90 0.88 12.11 0.30
C ALA A 90 0.78 10.85 1.19
N PHE A 91 1.92 10.19 1.50
CA PHE A 91 1.93 9.09 2.47
C PHE A 91 1.55 9.54 3.88
N THR A 92 1.96 10.75 4.30
CA THR A 92 1.65 11.30 5.61
C THR A 92 0.16 11.65 5.73
N ASP A 93 -0.38 12.26 4.68
CA ASP A 93 -1.80 12.63 4.62
C ASP A 93 -2.69 11.39 4.65
N LEU A 94 -2.39 10.37 3.84
CA LEU A 94 -3.13 9.11 3.85
C LEU A 94 -3.02 8.37 5.19
N GLN A 95 -1.83 8.34 5.80
CA GLN A 95 -1.65 7.72 7.12
C GLN A 95 -2.49 8.41 8.19
N THR A 96 -2.58 9.75 8.14
CA THR A 96 -3.38 10.51 9.09
C THR A 96 -4.86 10.12 9.01
N LEU A 97 -5.38 9.91 7.80
CA LEU A 97 -6.76 9.46 7.60
C LEU A 97 -6.99 8.02 8.09
N LEU A 98 -6.04 7.12 7.84
CA LEU A 98 -6.09 5.74 8.36
C LEU A 98 -6.04 5.72 9.89
N ASP A 99 -5.13 6.47 10.49
CA ASP A 99 -4.98 6.53 11.94
C ASP A 99 -6.22 7.09 12.64
N ALA A 100 -6.97 7.97 11.98
CA ALA A 100 -8.26 8.45 12.46
C ALA A 100 -9.33 7.34 12.57
N GLN A 101 -9.15 6.21 11.90
CA GLN A 101 -10.04 5.04 11.97
C GLN A 101 -9.60 4.01 13.02
N ARG A 102 -8.55 4.28 13.80
CA ARG A 102 -8.06 3.34 14.82
C ARG A 102 -9.05 3.20 15.98
N LYS A 103 -9.14 1.97 16.50
CA LYS A 103 -9.95 1.61 17.67
C LYS A 103 -9.16 0.65 18.56
N GLY A 104 -8.67 1.14 19.69
CA GLY A 104 -7.74 0.40 20.53
C GLY A 104 -6.45 0.09 19.77
N ASP A 105 -6.03 -1.18 19.80
CA ASP A 105 -4.80 -1.64 19.12
C ASP A 105 -5.03 -1.98 17.63
N GLY A 106 -6.26 -1.83 17.12
CA GLY A 106 -6.64 -2.15 15.74
C GLY A 106 -7.37 -1.01 15.05
N PHE A 107 -8.23 -1.36 14.09
CA PHE A 107 -9.09 -0.43 13.35
C PHE A 107 -10.56 -0.66 13.70
N ALA A 108 -11.38 0.34 13.41
CA ALA A 108 -12.81 0.12 13.21
C ALA A 108 -13.03 -0.91 12.09
N THR A 109 -14.09 -1.70 12.16
CA THR A 109 -14.49 -2.54 11.03
C THR A 109 -15.06 -1.67 9.92
N TYR A 110 -14.98 -2.14 8.68
CA TYR A 110 -15.32 -1.31 7.52
C TYR A 110 -16.77 -0.79 7.53
N ASP A 111 -17.70 -1.52 8.13
CA ASP A 111 -19.11 -1.12 8.30
C ASP A 111 -19.31 0.07 9.27
N GLU A 112 -18.31 0.42 10.07
CA GLU A 112 -18.34 1.60 10.95
C GLU A 112 -17.96 2.90 10.21
N LEU A 113 -17.42 2.82 8.98
CA LEU A 113 -16.99 3.99 8.23
C LEU A 113 -18.18 4.69 7.55
N SER A 114 -18.20 6.02 7.60
CA SER A 114 -19.14 6.81 6.82
C SER A 114 -18.73 6.88 5.34
N GLU A 115 -19.69 7.17 4.47
CA GLU A 115 -19.42 7.40 3.04
C GLU A 115 -18.39 8.53 2.82
N ASP A 116 -18.43 9.58 3.64
CA ASP A 116 -17.46 10.68 3.58
C ASP A 116 -16.05 10.22 3.96
N GLN A 117 -15.91 9.39 5.01
CA GLN A 117 -14.60 8.84 5.40
C GLN A 117 -14.04 7.90 4.34
N VAL A 118 -14.89 7.06 3.74
CA VAL A 118 -14.51 6.20 2.60
C VAL A 118 -14.04 7.04 1.42
N LYS A 119 -14.77 8.13 1.12
CA LYS A 119 -14.40 9.04 0.06
C LYS A 119 -13.07 9.75 0.32
N GLU A 120 -12.84 10.24 1.53
CA GLU A 120 -11.56 10.88 1.90
C GLU A 120 -10.37 9.92 1.76
N LEU A 121 -10.52 8.68 2.21
CA LEU A 121 -9.51 7.63 2.02
C LEU A 121 -9.26 7.35 0.52
N SER A 122 -10.31 7.23 -0.28
CA SER A 122 -10.22 7.02 -1.73
C SER A 122 -9.51 8.18 -2.44
N ASP A 123 -9.87 9.42 -2.10
CA ASP A 123 -9.27 10.60 -2.71
C ASP A 123 -7.78 10.70 -2.34
N ALA A 124 -7.41 10.38 -1.09
CA ALA A 124 -6.01 10.35 -0.65
C ALA A 124 -5.19 9.22 -1.31
N VAL A 125 -5.78 8.03 -1.50
CA VAL A 125 -5.15 6.94 -2.26
C VAL A 125 -4.85 7.39 -3.69
N ASN A 126 -5.82 8.00 -4.38
CA ASN A 126 -5.62 8.51 -5.73
C ASN A 126 -4.52 9.57 -5.79
N ALA A 127 -4.50 10.49 -4.82
CA ALA A 127 -3.49 11.53 -4.71
C ALA A 127 -2.07 10.97 -4.49
N LEU A 128 -1.94 9.83 -3.80
CA LEU A 128 -0.67 9.13 -3.61
C LEU A 128 -0.28 8.26 -4.81
N SER A 129 -1.24 7.60 -5.47
CA SER A 129 -1.01 6.74 -6.64
C SER A 129 -0.38 7.49 -7.82
N GLU A 130 -0.81 8.72 -8.07
CA GLU A 130 -0.30 9.51 -9.19
C GLU A 130 1.23 9.74 -9.11
N PRO A 131 1.79 10.33 -8.03
CA PRO A 131 3.24 10.52 -7.94
C PRO A 131 4.01 9.19 -7.80
N LEU A 132 3.46 8.17 -7.12
CA LEU A 132 4.09 6.84 -7.05
C LEU A 132 4.32 6.23 -8.44
N SER A 133 3.36 6.41 -9.35
CA SER A 133 3.45 5.88 -10.72
C SER A 133 4.62 6.46 -11.53
N LYS A 134 5.15 7.63 -11.13
CA LYS A 134 6.23 8.34 -11.82
C LYS A 134 7.62 7.83 -11.45
N ILE A 135 7.77 7.13 -10.32
CA ILE A 135 9.07 6.70 -9.79
C ILE A 135 9.85 5.86 -10.80
N ALA A 136 9.23 4.85 -11.41
CA ALA A 136 9.90 3.96 -12.35
C ALA A 136 10.47 4.73 -13.55
N GLY A 137 9.68 5.66 -14.11
CA GLY A 137 10.11 6.51 -15.21
C GLY A 137 11.28 7.41 -14.84
N VAL A 138 11.23 8.04 -13.66
CA VAL A 138 12.31 8.91 -13.18
C VAL A 138 13.59 8.12 -12.92
N ILE A 139 13.52 6.96 -12.28
CA ILE A 139 14.72 6.18 -11.93
C ILE A 139 15.42 5.60 -13.17
N LEU A 140 14.65 5.24 -14.20
CA LEU A 140 15.18 4.64 -15.43
C LEU A 140 15.73 5.66 -16.45
N ALA A 141 15.33 6.93 -16.37
CA ALA A 141 15.79 8.01 -17.26
C ALA A 141 17.20 8.48 -16.93
#